data_AF-C3XPX5-F1
#
_entry.id   AF-C3XPX5-F1
#
_cell.length_a   1.000
_cell.length_b   1.000
_cell.length_c   1.000
_cell.angle_alpha   90.00
_cell.angle_beta   90.00
_cell.angle_gamma   90.00
#
_symmetry.space_group_name_H-M   'P 1'
#
loop_
_entity.id
_entity.type
_entity.pdbx_description
1 polymer ?
#
loop_
_entity_poly.entity_id
_entity_poly.type
_entity_poly.pdbx_seq_one_letter_code
_entity_poly.pdbx_strand_id
1 'polypeptide(L)'
;MGNETQVKSYWGLDPHWAIIKVKGCPEVEPNLCLYQRVCGSCQAQLEDIQLAEVTQAVVEEEQQDIFSSIKQVYEKISATQSKVDSQLPKYQELIEGLEISAGSPKYLPQARSNMQMLAKAQADLSDHLTRLVVEVASLKRLQPSTAAQLKLLKGLLRAKYEFYQENMFQFRDLRRRLEAMTPTEVLNEIQAIVDHQAINSAYISTKQLGLEALLLADKHQFAPRIAQVLATVEGVVMEELQISIQEHREDWDQHQLQVQEFVKRCLQGSSHRFVRPSRRLTKAHGTKYVSQFLSERSEIVVTQIHLQLCAKCVDKKFKRTKEALQAAQLQLLDNQEKGQRSTTVGTESTRS
;
A
#
# COMPACT_ATOMS: atom_id res chain seq x y z
N MET A 1 -6.04 -42.40 15.34
CA MET A 1 -6.76 -41.48 14.43
C MET A 1 -7.40 -40.40 15.27
N GLY A 2 -7.20 -39.13 14.91
CA GLY A 2 -7.70 -37.97 15.66
C GLY A 2 -6.59 -37.12 16.28
N ASN A 3 -5.69 -36.56 15.46
CA ASN A 3 -4.88 -35.42 15.90
C ASN A 3 -5.80 -34.20 15.94
N GLU A 4 -6.41 -33.94 17.10
CA GLU A 4 -6.99 -32.64 17.41
C GLU A 4 -5.85 -31.65 17.60
N THR A 5 -5.59 -30.86 16.56
CA THR A 5 -4.75 -29.68 16.65
C THR A 5 -5.43 -28.70 17.61
N GLN A 6 -5.11 -28.80 18.91
CA GLN A 6 -5.50 -27.79 19.89
C GLN A 6 -4.99 -26.43 19.38
N VAL A 7 -5.94 -25.59 18.99
CA VAL A 7 -5.70 -24.16 18.83
C VAL A 7 -5.31 -23.67 20.22
N LYS A 8 -4.01 -23.50 20.47
CA LYS A 8 -3.52 -22.83 21.67
C LYS A 8 -4.18 -21.46 21.70
N SER A 9 -5.20 -21.28 22.54
CA SER A 9 -5.68 -19.97 22.91
C SER A 9 -4.53 -19.23 23.56
N TYR A 10 -4.35 -17.97 23.19
CA TYR A 10 -3.30 -17.08 23.71
C TYR A 10 -3.30 -16.99 25.25
N TRP A 11 -4.43 -17.32 25.87
CA TRP A 11 -4.74 -17.14 27.29
C TRP A 11 -4.26 -18.24 28.25
N GLY A 12 -3.22 -19.00 27.92
CA GLY A 12 -2.53 -19.88 28.88
C GLY A 12 -3.41 -20.84 29.71
N LEU A 13 -2.88 -21.29 30.86
CA LEU A 13 -3.61 -22.00 31.92
C LEU A 13 -3.97 -21.07 33.10
N ASP A 14 -3.52 -19.83 33.04
CA ASP A 14 -3.65 -18.87 34.12
C ASP A 14 -5.02 -18.17 34.05
N PRO A 15 -5.61 -17.78 35.20
CA PRO A 15 -6.85 -17.04 35.19
C PRO A 15 -6.65 -15.65 34.58
N HIS A 16 -7.47 -15.31 33.59
CA HIS A 16 -7.48 -14.00 32.95
C HIS A 16 -8.83 -13.33 33.13
N TRP A 17 -8.80 -12.01 33.27
CA TRP A 17 -9.99 -11.18 33.28
C TRP A 17 -10.23 -10.62 31.87
N ALA A 18 -11.50 -10.44 31.50
CA ALA A 18 -11.87 -9.77 30.26
C ALA A 18 -13.24 -9.10 30.38
N ILE A 19 -13.40 -7.93 29.76
CA ILE A 19 -14.69 -7.29 29.51
C ILE A 19 -15.32 -7.92 28.26
N ILE A 20 -16.46 -8.57 28.48
CA ILE A 20 -17.20 -9.32 27.47
C ILE A 20 -17.74 -8.37 26.41
N LYS A 21 -17.68 -8.80 25.13
CA LYS A 21 -18.19 -8.04 23.96
C LYS A 21 -17.48 -6.70 23.71
N VAL A 22 -16.29 -6.50 24.26
CA VAL A 22 -15.43 -5.36 23.94
C VAL A 22 -14.19 -5.83 23.15
N LYS A 23 -13.53 -4.90 22.44
CA LYS A 23 -12.30 -5.18 21.68
C LYS A 23 -11.25 -5.82 22.58
N GLY A 24 -10.64 -6.92 22.11
CA GLY A 24 -9.67 -7.71 22.88
C GLY A 24 -10.26 -8.88 23.67
N CYS A 25 -11.59 -8.99 23.75
CA CYS A 25 -12.26 -10.17 24.30
C CYS A 25 -12.08 -11.38 23.36
N PRO A 26 -11.83 -12.59 23.89
CA PRO A 26 -11.87 -13.81 23.09
C PRO A 26 -13.21 -13.96 22.34
N GLU A 27 -13.19 -14.45 21.09
CA GLU A 27 -14.41 -14.74 20.33
C GLU A 27 -15.26 -15.85 20.97
N VAL A 28 -14.63 -16.74 21.75
CA VAL A 28 -15.29 -17.87 22.42
C VAL A 28 -14.99 -17.77 23.91
N GLU A 29 -16.03 -17.73 24.73
CA GLU A 29 -15.89 -17.76 26.18
C GLU A 29 -15.25 -19.09 26.65
N PRO A 30 -14.32 -19.05 27.61
CA PRO A 30 -13.69 -20.25 28.13
C PRO A 30 -14.70 -21.12 28.91
N ASN A 31 -14.42 -22.42 28.97
CA ASN A 31 -15.27 -23.41 29.64
C ASN A 31 -15.46 -23.14 31.15
N LEU A 32 -14.52 -22.43 31.76
CA LEU A 32 -14.56 -22.00 33.16
C LEU A 32 -14.49 -20.48 33.21
N CYS A 33 -15.55 -19.82 33.68
CA CYS A 33 -15.63 -18.37 33.79
C CYS A 33 -16.34 -17.94 35.07
N LEU A 34 -15.94 -16.79 35.61
CA LEU A 34 -16.59 -16.11 36.74
C LEU A 34 -17.00 -14.72 36.29
N TYR A 35 -18.29 -14.41 36.43
CA TYR A 35 -18.83 -13.10 36.06
C TYR A 35 -18.85 -12.17 37.25
N GLN A 36 -18.20 -11.02 37.11
CA GLN A 36 -18.25 -9.95 38.11
C GLN A 36 -18.80 -8.68 37.50
N ARG A 37 -19.72 -8.02 38.21
CA ARG A 37 -20.25 -6.73 37.79
C ARG A 37 -19.28 -5.63 38.19
N VAL A 38 -18.95 -4.77 37.23
CA VAL A 38 -18.14 -3.57 37.41
C VAL A 38 -19.00 -2.33 37.16
N CYS A 39 -18.71 -1.23 37.86
CA CYS A 39 -19.39 0.03 37.60
C CYS A 39 -18.89 0.64 36.27
N GLY A 40 -19.67 1.55 35.67
CA GLY A 40 -19.37 2.10 34.34
C GLY A 40 -18.02 2.82 34.23
N SER A 41 -17.56 3.49 35.29
CA SER A 41 -16.24 4.13 35.32
C SER A 41 -15.09 3.12 35.30
N CYS A 42 -15.22 2.04 36.08
CA CYS A 42 -14.24 0.96 36.09
C CYS A 42 -14.27 0.15 34.79
N GLN A 43 -15.44 0.00 34.17
CA GLN A 43 -15.55 -0.65 32.87
C GLN A 43 -14.69 0.08 31.83
N ALA A 44 -14.80 1.40 31.69
CA ALA A 44 -14.00 2.16 30.73
C ALA A 44 -12.49 1.98 30.95
N GLN A 45 -12.03 2.03 32.21
CA GLN A 45 -10.62 1.82 32.54
C GLN A 45 -10.15 0.39 32.24
N LEU A 46 -10.97 -0.61 32.56
CA LEU A 46 -10.66 -2.01 32.27
C LEU A 46 -10.66 -2.31 30.77
N GLU A 47 -11.52 -1.65 30.00
CA GLU A 47 -11.49 -1.72 28.54
C GLU A 47 -10.16 -1.19 28.00
N ASP A 48 -9.66 -0.05 28.50
CA ASP A 48 -8.37 0.51 28.10
C ASP A 48 -7.18 -0.38 28.50
N ILE A 49 -7.21 -0.97 29.71
CA ILE A 49 -6.16 -1.90 30.17
C ILE A 49 -6.16 -3.17 29.32
N GLN A 50 -7.32 -3.80 29.10
CA GLN A 50 -7.44 -4.98 28.24
C GLN A 50 -6.96 -4.67 26.83
N LEU A 51 -7.29 -3.48 26.35
CA LEU A 51 -6.85 -3.00 25.05
C LEU A 51 -5.33 -2.87 24.99
N ALA A 52 -4.68 -2.36 26.04
CA ALA A 52 -3.23 -2.22 26.13
C ALA A 52 -2.53 -3.58 26.21
N GLU A 53 -2.97 -4.49 27.08
CA GLU A 53 -2.40 -5.83 27.26
C GLU A 53 -2.44 -6.64 25.95
N VAL A 54 -3.58 -6.62 25.25
CA VAL A 54 -3.69 -7.28 23.94
C VAL A 54 -2.77 -6.63 22.90
N THR A 55 -2.52 -5.31 22.96
CA THR A 55 -1.55 -4.66 22.05
C THR A 55 -0.14 -5.17 22.30
N GLN A 56 0.23 -5.23 23.57
CA GLN A 56 1.58 -5.58 23.98
C GLN A 56 1.87 -7.05 23.63
N ALA A 57 0.91 -7.93 23.89
CA ALA A 57 0.89 -9.31 23.45
C ALA A 57 1.08 -9.48 21.93
N VAL A 58 0.35 -8.72 21.11
CA VAL A 58 0.51 -8.72 19.63
C VAL A 58 1.92 -8.32 19.25
N VAL A 59 2.42 -7.23 19.83
CA VAL A 59 3.75 -6.69 19.53
C VAL A 59 4.83 -7.68 19.94
N GLU A 60 4.70 -8.36 21.07
CA GLU A 60 5.64 -9.38 21.54
C GLU A 60 5.63 -10.65 20.67
N GLU A 61 4.46 -11.09 20.21
CA GLU A 61 4.34 -12.23 19.28
C GLU A 61 4.87 -11.89 17.88
N GLU A 62 4.69 -10.65 17.41
CA GLU A 62 5.29 -10.14 16.17
C GLU A 62 6.82 -9.93 16.29
N GLN A 63 7.30 -9.51 17.47
CA GLN A 63 8.74 -9.36 17.76
C GLN A 63 9.48 -10.70 17.83
N GLN A 64 8.81 -11.80 18.18
CA GLN A 64 9.42 -13.14 18.23
C GLN A 64 9.82 -13.69 16.85
N ASP A 65 9.30 -13.15 15.74
CA ASP A 65 9.65 -13.62 14.39
C ASP A 65 10.01 -12.49 13.39
N ILE A 66 10.92 -11.62 13.83
CA ILE A 66 11.50 -10.59 12.95
C ILE A 66 12.18 -11.18 11.71
N PHE A 67 12.72 -12.40 11.78
CA PHE A 67 13.35 -13.04 10.62
C PHE A 67 12.33 -13.42 9.55
N SER A 68 11.15 -13.91 9.91
CA SER A 68 10.07 -14.10 8.92
C SER A 68 9.58 -12.76 8.37
N SER A 69 9.52 -11.71 9.19
CA SER A 69 9.16 -10.36 8.71
C SER A 69 10.19 -9.85 7.70
N ILE A 70 11.48 -9.99 7.98
CA ILE A 70 12.59 -9.68 7.05
C ILE A 70 12.44 -10.51 5.77
N LYS A 71 12.20 -11.81 5.88
CA LYS A 71 12.03 -12.70 4.74
C LYS A 71 10.86 -12.28 3.84
N GLN A 72 9.70 -11.98 4.43
CA GLN A 72 8.52 -11.53 3.68
C GLN A 72 8.77 -10.22 2.95
N VAL A 73 9.43 -9.25 3.59
CA VAL A 73 9.80 -7.99 2.93
C VAL A 73 10.82 -8.23 1.82
N TYR A 74 11.82 -9.07 2.08
CA TYR A 74 12.83 -9.45 1.09
C TYR A 74 12.24 -10.14 -0.15
N GLU A 75 11.27 -11.04 0.03
CA GLU A 75 10.58 -11.71 -1.07
C GLU A 75 9.80 -10.72 -1.95
N LYS A 76 9.11 -9.76 -1.32
CA LYS A 76 8.42 -8.68 -2.05
C LYS A 76 9.39 -7.85 -2.88
N ILE A 77 10.47 -7.38 -2.24
CA ILE A 77 11.53 -6.62 -2.90
C ILE A 77 12.11 -7.41 -4.07
N SER A 78 12.46 -8.67 -3.86
CA SER A 78 13.09 -9.52 -4.88
C SER A 78 12.15 -9.76 -6.07
N ALA A 79 10.84 -9.94 -5.82
CA ALA A 79 9.85 -10.04 -6.89
C ALA A 79 9.77 -8.76 -7.73
N THR A 80 9.81 -7.59 -7.09
CA THR A 80 9.83 -6.29 -7.79
C THR A 80 11.14 -6.08 -8.55
N GLN A 81 12.29 -6.45 -7.98
CA GLN A 81 13.60 -6.39 -8.65
C GLN A 81 13.62 -7.23 -9.93
N SER A 82 13.10 -8.45 -9.88
CA SER A 82 12.98 -9.31 -11.07
C SER A 82 12.13 -8.67 -12.18
N LYS A 83 11.13 -7.86 -11.83
CA LYS A 83 10.37 -7.07 -12.82
C LYS A 83 11.20 -5.95 -13.42
N VAL A 84 12.02 -5.25 -12.63
CA VAL A 84 12.95 -4.23 -13.14
C VAL A 84 13.97 -4.88 -14.08
N ASP A 85 14.63 -5.97 -13.64
CA ASP A 85 15.65 -6.68 -14.42
C ASP A 85 15.12 -7.21 -15.77
N SER A 86 13.83 -7.57 -15.83
CA SER A 86 13.21 -8.08 -17.07
C SER A 86 12.61 -7.02 -17.97
N GLN A 87 12.29 -5.83 -17.45
CA GLN A 87 11.65 -4.75 -18.22
C GLN A 87 12.64 -3.69 -18.69
N LEU A 88 13.72 -3.46 -17.93
CA LEU A 88 14.71 -2.45 -18.28
C LEU A 88 15.42 -2.76 -19.61
N PRO A 89 15.85 -4.01 -19.89
CA PRO A 89 16.42 -4.35 -21.19
C PRO A 89 15.41 -4.20 -22.33
N LYS A 90 14.14 -4.56 -22.11
CA LYS A 90 13.09 -4.40 -23.14
C LYS A 90 12.85 -2.93 -23.49
N TYR A 91 12.89 -2.06 -22.50
CA TYR A 91 12.77 -0.62 -22.73
C TYR A 91 13.98 -0.08 -23.50
N GLN A 92 15.18 -0.55 -23.18
CA GLN A 92 16.38 -0.25 -23.95
C GLN A 92 16.26 -0.72 -25.42
N GLU A 93 15.85 -1.97 -25.66
CA GLU A 93 15.63 -2.51 -27.02
C GLU A 93 14.61 -1.67 -27.81
N LEU A 94 13.53 -1.22 -27.18
CA LEU A 94 12.54 -0.36 -27.82
C LEU A 94 13.13 1.00 -28.24
N ILE A 95 14.02 1.57 -27.44
CA ILE A 95 14.71 2.83 -27.78
C ILE A 95 15.72 2.60 -28.91
N GLU A 96 16.54 1.56 -28.81
CA GLU A 96 17.53 1.21 -29.85
C GLU A 96 16.86 0.91 -31.20
N GLY A 97 15.69 0.26 -31.21
CA GLY A 97 14.91 0.02 -32.43
C GLY A 97 14.44 1.31 -33.13
N LEU A 98 14.22 2.39 -32.38
CA LEU A 98 13.93 3.71 -32.94
C LEU A 98 15.18 4.36 -33.54
N GLU A 99 16.35 4.15 -32.94
CA GLU A 99 17.64 4.67 -33.45
C GLU A 99 17.95 4.14 -34.86
N ILE A 100 17.75 2.83 -35.07
CA ILE A 100 17.99 2.17 -36.37
C ILE A 100 17.05 2.72 -37.45
N SER A 101 15.83 3.11 -37.07
CA SER A 101 14.80 3.62 -37.98
C SER A 101 15.01 5.10 -38.37
N ALA A 102 15.77 5.87 -37.57
CA ALA A 102 16.07 7.28 -37.83
C ALA A 102 16.95 7.51 -39.08
N GLY A 103 17.56 6.46 -39.63
CA GLY A 103 18.29 6.49 -40.91
C GLY A 103 17.43 6.37 -42.17
N SER A 104 16.10 6.23 -42.06
CA SER A 104 15.14 6.07 -43.17
C SER A 104 14.03 7.13 -43.12
N PRO A 105 13.39 7.49 -44.26
CA PRO A 105 12.80 8.82 -44.43
C PRO A 105 11.53 9.06 -43.59
N LYS A 106 11.64 10.02 -42.65
CA LYS A 106 10.70 11.05 -42.13
C LYS A 106 9.19 10.76 -41.93
N TYR A 107 8.68 9.56 -42.18
CA TYR A 107 7.31 9.19 -41.89
C TYR A 107 7.31 7.80 -41.26
N LEU A 108 6.98 7.72 -39.97
CA LEU A 108 6.72 6.48 -39.24
C LEU A 108 5.29 6.00 -39.59
N PRO A 109 5.08 5.01 -40.48
CA PRO A 109 3.73 4.57 -40.83
C PRO A 109 3.13 3.58 -39.80
N GLN A 110 3.76 3.43 -38.63
CA GLN A 110 3.30 2.62 -37.48
C GLN A 110 3.40 3.37 -36.14
N ALA A 111 3.53 4.71 -36.18
CA ALA A 111 3.93 5.55 -35.05
C ALA A 111 3.12 5.32 -33.76
N ARG A 112 1.79 5.21 -33.84
CA ARG A 112 0.90 5.14 -32.66
C ARG A 112 1.05 3.86 -31.84
N SER A 113 1.25 2.72 -32.48
CA SER A 113 1.46 1.44 -31.78
C SER A 113 2.80 1.42 -31.05
N ASN A 114 3.86 1.92 -31.69
CA ASN A 114 5.20 1.97 -31.08
C ASN A 114 5.26 2.98 -29.93
N MET A 115 4.61 4.15 -30.08
CA MET A 115 4.46 5.13 -29.00
C MET A 115 3.70 4.57 -27.80
N GLN A 116 2.63 3.80 -28.02
CA GLN A 116 1.90 3.14 -26.94
C GLN A 116 2.76 2.10 -26.21
N MET A 117 3.54 1.31 -26.94
CA MET A 117 4.46 0.34 -26.34
C MET A 117 5.56 1.02 -25.51
N LEU A 118 6.15 2.11 -26.02
CA LEU A 118 7.13 2.91 -25.30
C LEU A 118 6.55 3.57 -24.05
N ALA A 119 5.39 4.22 -24.19
CA ALA A 119 4.68 4.85 -23.08
C ALA A 119 4.37 3.83 -21.98
N LYS A 120 3.89 2.64 -22.37
CA LYS A 120 3.62 1.54 -21.45
C LYS A 120 4.90 1.06 -20.75
N ALA A 121 5.97 0.81 -21.49
CA ALA A 121 7.24 0.35 -20.91
C ALA A 121 7.84 1.39 -19.95
N GLN A 122 7.78 2.68 -20.31
CA GLN A 122 8.19 3.79 -19.44
C GLN A 122 7.34 3.84 -18.17
N ALA A 123 6.02 3.72 -18.30
CA ALA A 123 5.10 3.75 -17.16
C ALA A 123 5.30 2.54 -16.22
N ASP A 124 5.42 1.33 -16.78
CA ASP A 124 5.62 0.09 -16.03
C ASP A 124 6.96 0.12 -15.26
N LEU A 125 8.06 0.57 -15.89
CA LEU A 125 9.35 0.73 -15.21
C LEU A 125 9.30 1.77 -14.09
N SER A 126 8.67 2.92 -14.35
CA SER A 126 8.47 3.96 -13.35
C SER A 126 7.68 3.41 -12.14
N ASP A 127 6.66 2.60 -12.37
CA ASP A 127 5.88 1.94 -11.31
C ASP A 127 6.71 0.95 -10.51
N HIS A 128 7.48 0.09 -11.18
CA HIS A 128 8.32 -0.90 -10.50
C HIS A 128 9.41 -0.25 -9.66
N LEU A 129 10.08 0.79 -10.18
CA LEU A 129 11.10 1.53 -9.44
C LEU A 129 10.50 2.27 -8.24
N THR A 130 9.34 2.89 -8.40
CA THR A 130 8.64 3.57 -7.31
C THR A 130 8.16 2.60 -6.25
N ARG A 131 7.61 1.45 -6.66
CA ARG A 131 7.22 0.37 -5.75
C ARG A 131 8.41 -0.17 -4.97
N LEU A 132 9.57 -0.31 -5.62
CA LEU A 132 10.81 -0.73 -4.95
C LEU A 132 11.18 0.24 -3.83
N VAL A 133 11.05 1.56 -4.02
CA VAL A 133 11.30 2.56 -2.96
C VAL A 133 10.40 2.32 -1.75
N VAL A 134 9.10 2.10 -1.98
CA VAL A 134 8.12 1.83 -0.91
C VAL A 134 8.43 0.52 -0.18
N GLU A 135 8.73 -0.55 -0.91
CA GLU A 135 9.06 -1.86 -0.33
C GLU A 135 10.38 -1.81 0.45
N VAL A 136 11.41 -1.12 -0.04
CA VAL A 136 12.67 -0.91 0.68
C VAL A 136 12.46 -0.04 1.92
N ALA A 137 11.61 0.99 1.86
CA ALA A 137 11.28 1.81 3.02
C ALA A 137 10.60 1.00 4.13
N SER A 138 9.88 -0.09 3.80
CA SER A 138 9.27 -0.97 4.80
C SER A 138 10.30 -1.70 5.68
N LEU A 139 11.53 -1.94 5.18
CA LEU A 139 12.63 -2.49 6.00
C LEU A 139 13.00 -1.57 7.16
N LYS A 140 12.81 -0.25 7.01
CA LYS A 140 13.10 0.73 8.07
C LYS A 140 12.06 0.71 9.20
N ARG A 141 10.88 0.11 8.97
CA ARG A 141 9.82 -0.03 9.97
C ARG A 141 10.04 -1.24 10.88
N LEU A 142 10.93 -2.16 10.50
CA LEU A 142 11.28 -3.32 11.31
C LEU A 142 12.18 -2.90 12.49
N GLN A 143 11.86 -3.40 13.69
CA GLN A 143 12.55 -3.06 14.93
C GLN A 143 13.48 -4.23 15.35
N PRO A 144 14.78 -4.21 14.98
CA PRO A 144 15.71 -5.27 15.37
C PRO A 144 15.98 -5.26 16.88
N SER A 145 15.92 -6.44 17.50
CA SER A 145 16.20 -6.65 18.93
C SER A 145 17.65 -7.09 19.20
N THR A 146 18.38 -7.53 18.16
CA THR A 146 19.78 -7.97 18.29
C THR A 146 20.73 -7.25 17.34
N ALA A 147 22.02 -7.18 17.72
CA ALA A 147 23.06 -6.61 16.86
C ALA A 147 23.20 -7.33 15.52
N ALA A 148 22.96 -8.66 15.49
CA ALA A 148 22.99 -9.45 14.27
C ALA A 148 21.84 -9.07 13.31
N GLN A 149 20.61 -8.93 13.83
CA GLN A 149 19.46 -8.47 13.04
C GLN A 149 19.68 -7.05 12.52
N LEU A 150 20.20 -6.15 13.35
CA LEU A 150 20.52 -4.78 12.94
C LEU A 150 21.56 -4.76 11.81
N LYS A 151 22.63 -5.56 11.92
CA LYS A 151 23.66 -5.69 10.89
C LYS A 151 23.08 -6.23 9.59
N LEU A 152 22.22 -7.25 9.66
CA LEU A 152 21.52 -7.82 8.51
C LEU A 152 20.62 -6.78 7.82
N LEU A 153 19.78 -6.06 8.58
CA LEU A 153 18.91 -5.01 8.04
C LEU A 153 19.69 -3.88 7.37
N LYS A 154 20.80 -3.42 7.99
CA LYS A 154 21.68 -2.41 7.38
C LYS A 154 22.31 -2.92 6.07
N GLY A 155 22.77 -4.16 6.04
CA GLY A 155 23.33 -4.78 4.84
C GLY A 155 22.30 -4.90 3.71
N LEU A 156 21.08 -5.35 4.04
CA LEU A 156 19.95 -5.42 3.10
C LEU A 156 19.58 -4.03 2.57
N LEU A 157 19.37 -3.05 3.44
CA LEU A 157 19.05 -1.68 3.05
C LEU A 157 20.09 -1.10 2.09
N ARG A 158 21.38 -1.30 2.39
CA ARG A 158 22.48 -0.84 1.54
C ARG A 158 22.40 -1.49 0.15
N ALA A 159 22.36 -2.82 0.10
CA ALA A 159 22.34 -3.55 -1.18
C ALA A 159 21.11 -3.20 -2.04
N LYS A 160 19.93 -3.05 -1.43
CA LYS A 160 18.70 -2.70 -2.16
C LYS A 160 18.70 -1.24 -2.62
N TYR A 161 19.32 -0.35 -1.85
CA TYR A 161 19.51 1.04 -2.26
C TYR A 161 20.50 1.17 -3.42
N GLU A 162 21.63 0.45 -3.37
CA GLU A 162 22.61 0.38 -4.47
C GLU A 162 21.94 -0.10 -5.77
N PHE A 163 21.19 -1.21 -5.71
CA PHE A 163 20.40 -1.69 -6.86
C PHE A 163 19.44 -0.63 -7.42
N TYR A 164 18.70 0.06 -6.54
CA TYR A 164 17.77 1.11 -6.98
C TYR A 164 18.50 2.26 -7.67
N GLN A 165 19.63 2.72 -7.12
CA GLN A 165 20.40 3.82 -7.69
C GLN A 165 20.94 3.48 -9.08
N GLU A 166 21.52 2.29 -9.25
CA GLU A 166 22.04 1.82 -10.53
C GLU A 166 20.94 1.75 -11.60
N ASN A 167 19.82 1.09 -11.29
CA ASN A 167 18.73 0.91 -12.25
C ASN A 167 17.97 2.22 -12.55
N MET A 168 17.80 3.09 -11.54
CA MET A 168 17.20 4.41 -11.75
C MET A 168 18.12 5.31 -12.60
N PHE A 169 19.43 5.22 -12.42
CA PHE A 169 20.40 5.91 -13.27
C PHE A 169 20.27 5.44 -14.73
N GLN A 170 20.27 4.13 -14.96
CA GLN A 170 20.10 3.56 -16.31
C GLN A 170 18.77 3.99 -16.94
N PHE A 171 17.66 3.91 -16.21
CA PHE A 171 16.35 4.36 -16.69
C PHE A 171 16.34 5.84 -17.09
N ARG A 172 16.99 6.71 -16.30
CA ARG A 172 17.13 8.14 -16.62
C ARG A 172 18.06 8.40 -17.80
N ASP A 173 19.09 7.57 -17.99
CA ASP A 173 19.95 7.65 -19.17
C ASP A 173 19.18 7.30 -20.45
N LEU A 174 18.43 6.20 -20.43
CA LEU A 174 17.55 5.78 -21.53
C LEU A 174 16.52 6.85 -21.89
N ARG A 175 15.88 7.48 -20.89
CA ARG A 175 14.97 8.61 -21.12
C ARG A 175 15.66 9.80 -21.82
N ARG A 176 16.86 10.19 -21.35
CA ARG A 176 17.63 11.28 -21.96
C ARG A 176 18.02 10.96 -23.41
N ARG A 177 18.36 9.71 -23.72
CA ARG A 177 18.61 9.27 -25.10
C ARG A 177 17.36 9.38 -25.96
N LEU A 178 16.22 8.88 -25.48
CA LEU A 178 14.95 9.00 -26.19
C LEU A 178 14.61 10.46 -26.48
N GLU A 179 14.78 11.35 -25.50
CA GLU A 179 14.55 12.80 -25.63
C GLU A 179 15.48 13.44 -26.68
N ALA A 180 16.74 13.00 -26.77
CA ALA A 180 17.71 13.55 -27.72
C ALA A 180 17.44 13.17 -29.19
N MET A 181 16.73 12.07 -29.43
CA MET A 181 16.58 11.47 -30.76
C MET A 181 15.17 11.58 -31.33
N THR A 182 14.21 11.95 -30.48
CA THR A 182 12.78 11.96 -30.83
C THR A 182 12.28 13.41 -30.95
N PRO A 183 11.51 13.76 -32.00
CA PRO A 183 10.89 15.07 -32.11
C PRO A 183 10.00 15.39 -30.91
N THR A 184 9.95 16.66 -30.51
CA THR A 184 9.19 17.12 -29.34
C THR A 184 7.69 16.80 -29.44
N GLU A 185 7.12 16.80 -30.65
CA GLU A 185 5.73 16.46 -30.89
C GLU A 185 5.42 15.01 -30.49
N VAL A 186 6.30 14.08 -30.86
CA VAL A 186 6.16 12.65 -30.53
C VAL A 186 6.38 12.42 -29.02
N LEU A 187 7.32 13.12 -28.40
CA LEU A 187 7.52 13.07 -26.95
C LEU A 187 6.28 13.57 -26.18
N ASN A 188 5.64 14.63 -26.67
CA ASN A 188 4.40 15.14 -26.09
C ASN A 188 3.24 14.13 -26.21
N GLU A 189 3.14 13.42 -27.34
CA GLU A 189 2.13 12.36 -27.51
C GLU A 189 2.39 11.17 -26.56
N ILE A 190 3.65 10.73 -26.42
CA ILE A 190 4.02 9.69 -25.44
C ILE A 190 3.65 10.14 -24.03
N GLN A 191 3.99 11.37 -23.64
CA GLN A 191 3.68 11.90 -22.32
C GLN A 191 2.17 12.03 -22.09
N ALA A 192 1.38 12.39 -23.09
CA ALA A 192 -0.08 12.44 -22.98
C ALA A 192 -0.67 11.05 -22.67
N ILE A 193 -0.16 9.99 -23.31
CA ILE A 193 -0.54 8.60 -23.01
C ILE A 193 -0.16 8.23 -21.57
N VAL A 194 1.08 8.56 -21.15
CA VAL A 194 1.55 8.28 -19.78
C VAL A 194 0.71 9.00 -18.74
N ASP A 195 0.40 10.29 -18.95
CA ASP A 195 -0.42 11.10 -18.06
C ASP A 195 -1.82 10.50 -17.90
N HIS A 196 -2.46 10.16 -19.02
CA HIS A 196 -3.79 9.55 -19.05
C HIS A 196 -3.82 8.21 -18.29
N GLN A 197 -2.84 7.34 -18.55
CA GLN A 197 -2.72 6.06 -17.84
C GLN A 197 -2.45 6.24 -16.35
N ALA A 198 -1.67 7.26 -15.96
CA ALA A 198 -1.31 7.53 -14.58
C ALA A 198 -2.52 7.98 -13.76
N ILE A 199 -3.31 8.95 -14.25
CA ILE A 199 -4.51 9.42 -13.54
C ILE A 199 -5.59 8.33 -13.48
N ASN A 200 -5.77 7.55 -14.55
CA ASN A 200 -6.69 6.42 -14.55
C ASN A 200 -6.28 5.34 -13.53
N SER A 201 -4.99 4.98 -13.48
CA SER A 201 -4.47 4.03 -12.49
C SER A 201 -4.64 4.53 -11.05
N ALA A 202 -4.46 5.82 -10.81
CA ALA A 202 -4.69 6.44 -9.51
C ALA A 202 -6.16 6.39 -9.09
N TYR A 203 -7.10 6.63 -10.02
CA TYR A 203 -8.53 6.52 -9.78
C TYR A 203 -8.94 5.09 -9.43
N ILE A 204 -8.55 4.12 -10.26
CA ILE A 204 -8.83 2.69 -10.02
C ILE A 204 -8.30 2.25 -8.66
N SER A 205 -7.05 2.60 -8.34
CA SER A 205 -6.40 2.18 -7.10
C SER A 205 -7.05 2.80 -5.87
N THR A 206 -7.35 4.10 -5.92
CA THR A 206 -8.04 4.82 -4.83
C THR A 206 -9.46 4.27 -4.62
N LYS A 207 -10.22 4.07 -5.71
CA LYS A 207 -11.58 3.50 -5.66
C LYS A 207 -11.58 2.09 -5.08
N GLN A 208 -10.68 1.22 -5.55
CA GLN A 208 -10.54 -0.13 -5.03
C GLN A 208 -10.20 -0.11 -3.53
N LEU A 209 -9.20 0.67 -3.11
CA LEU A 209 -8.81 0.76 -1.70
C LEU A 209 -9.95 1.31 -0.83
N GLY A 210 -10.67 2.33 -1.31
CA GLY A 210 -11.83 2.91 -0.61
C GLY A 210 -12.93 1.87 -0.38
N LEU A 211 -13.26 1.08 -1.40
CA LEU A 211 -14.24 0.00 -1.27
C LEU A 211 -13.74 -1.14 -0.37
N GLU A 212 -12.46 -1.53 -0.46
CA GLU A 212 -11.89 -2.53 0.44
C GLU A 212 -11.95 -2.06 1.91
N ALA A 213 -11.65 -0.79 2.17
CA ALA A 213 -11.72 -0.18 3.48
C ALA A 213 -13.15 -0.16 4.02
N LEU A 214 -14.12 0.22 3.18
CA LEU A 214 -15.54 0.25 3.55
C LEU A 214 -16.06 -1.15 3.88
N LEU A 215 -15.76 -2.15 3.05
CA LEU A 215 -16.17 -3.54 3.26
C LEU A 215 -15.58 -4.12 4.55
N LEU A 216 -14.33 -3.78 4.89
CA LEU A 216 -13.72 -4.22 6.14
C LEU A 216 -14.34 -3.52 7.35
N ALA A 217 -14.61 -2.21 7.25
CA ALA A 217 -15.27 -1.44 8.30
C ALA A 217 -16.67 -1.97 8.61
N ASP A 218 -17.46 -2.26 7.57
CA ASP A 218 -18.79 -2.85 7.69
C ASP A 218 -18.73 -4.26 8.31
N LYS A 219 -17.90 -5.14 7.73
CA LYS A 219 -17.76 -6.53 8.20
C LYS A 219 -17.33 -6.65 9.66
N HIS A 220 -16.45 -5.77 10.11
CA HIS A 220 -15.87 -5.82 11.47
C HIS A 220 -16.44 -4.74 12.40
N GLN A 221 -17.48 -4.01 11.97
CA GLN A 221 -18.24 -3.03 12.74
C GLN A 221 -17.36 -1.94 13.41
N PHE A 222 -16.48 -1.30 12.63
CA PHE A 222 -15.72 -0.13 13.09
C PHE A 222 -15.98 1.09 12.21
N ALA A 223 -15.67 2.28 12.73
CA ALA A 223 -15.94 3.53 12.04
C ALA A 223 -15.22 3.60 10.68
N PRO A 224 -15.92 3.92 9.57
CA PRO A 224 -15.36 3.89 8.21
C PRO A 224 -14.50 5.14 7.89
N ARG A 225 -13.73 5.65 8.85
CA ARG A 225 -12.95 6.90 8.71
C ARG A 225 -11.98 6.84 7.53
N ILE A 226 -11.27 5.72 7.36
CA ILE A 226 -10.33 5.52 6.25
C ILE A 226 -11.06 5.57 4.90
N ALA A 227 -12.24 4.92 4.80
CA ALA A 227 -13.04 4.96 3.59
C ALA A 227 -13.54 6.38 3.28
N GLN A 228 -13.89 7.19 4.29
CA GLN A 228 -14.28 8.59 4.11
C GLN A 228 -13.15 9.46 3.57
N VAL A 229 -11.93 9.29 4.12
CA VAL A 229 -10.73 9.97 3.61
C VAL A 229 -10.50 9.59 2.14
N LEU A 230 -10.54 8.30 1.82
CA LEU A 230 -10.33 7.81 0.47
C LEU A 230 -11.43 8.25 -0.51
N ALA A 231 -12.68 8.37 -0.08
CA ALA A 231 -13.76 8.89 -0.90
C ALA A 231 -13.55 10.37 -1.27
N THR A 232 -12.95 11.16 -0.36
CA THR A 232 -12.59 12.56 -0.64
C THR A 232 -11.50 12.64 -1.71
N VAL A 233 -10.48 11.79 -1.59
CA VAL A 233 -9.41 11.68 -2.60
C VAL A 233 -9.97 11.20 -3.93
N GLU A 234 -10.82 10.16 -3.93
CA GLU A 234 -11.47 9.61 -5.11
C GLU A 234 -12.21 10.69 -5.89
N GLY A 235 -12.97 11.55 -5.20
CA GLY A 235 -13.70 12.66 -5.84
C GLY A 235 -12.77 13.60 -6.60
N VAL A 236 -11.64 14.00 -6.00
CA VAL A 236 -10.64 14.85 -6.65
C VAL A 236 -10.00 14.16 -7.86
N VAL A 237 -9.62 12.89 -7.71
CA VAL A 237 -8.99 12.12 -8.80
C VAL A 237 -9.98 11.93 -9.95
N MET A 238 -11.25 11.68 -9.65
CA MET A 238 -12.32 11.51 -10.62
C MET A 238 -12.53 12.77 -11.46
N GLU A 239 -12.55 13.95 -10.84
CA GLU A 239 -12.67 15.23 -11.56
C GLU A 239 -11.53 15.42 -12.57
N GLU A 240 -10.27 15.18 -12.16
CA GLU A 240 -9.12 15.32 -13.07
C GLU A 240 -9.07 14.23 -14.15
N LEU A 241 -9.52 13.01 -13.83
CA LEU A 241 -9.66 11.93 -14.81
C LEU A 241 -10.74 12.25 -15.84
N GLN A 242 -11.88 12.79 -15.43
CA GLN A 242 -12.98 13.13 -16.34
C GLN A 242 -12.53 14.17 -17.37
N ILE A 243 -11.75 15.17 -16.96
CA ILE A 243 -11.12 16.12 -17.88
C ILE A 243 -10.20 15.38 -18.86
N SER A 244 -9.36 14.48 -18.37
CA SER A 244 -8.46 13.69 -19.22
C SER A 244 -9.21 12.82 -20.24
N ILE A 245 -10.31 12.17 -19.84
CA ILE A 245 -11.18 11.36 -20.71
C ILE A 245 -11.80 12.21 -21.82
N GLN A 246 -12.28 13.42 -21.48
CA GLN A 246 -12.83 14.36 -22.46
C GLN A 246 -11.77 14.85 -23.45
N GLU A 247 -10.56 15.17 -22.98
CA GLU A 247 -9.43 15.56 -23.82
C GLU A 247 -9.07 14.46 -24.83
N HIS A 248 -9.21 13.18 -24.44
CA HIS A 248 -8.96 12.02 -25.29
C HIS A 248 -10.16 11.62 -26.16
N ARG A 249 -11.29 12.34 -26.05
CA ARG A 249 -12.56 12.06 -26.76
C ARG A 249 -13.11 10.66 -26.47
N GLU A 250 -12.89 10.19 -25.25
CA GLU A 250 -13.44 8.93 -24.75
C GLU A 250 -14.78 9.16 -24.04
N ASP A 251 -15.62 8.13 -23.97
CA ASP A 251 -16.92 8.18 -23.31
C ASP A 251 -16.77 7.94 -21.80
N TRP A 252 -17.16 8.93 -21.01
CA TRP A 252 -17.03 8.89 -19.55
C TRP A 252 -17.89 7.78 -18.92
N ASP A 253 -19.12 7.60 -19.38
CA ASP A 253 -20.05 6.66 -18.78
C ASP A 253 -19.59 5.22 -19.05
N GLN A 254 -19.15 4.93 -20.28
CA GLN A 254 -18.53 3.67 -20.66
C GLN A 254 -17.25 3.41 -19.87
N HIS A 255 -16.38 4.42 -19.72
CA HIS A 255 -15.17 4.31 -18.92
C HIS A 255 -15.50 3.98 -17.45
N GLN A 256 -16.48 4.67 -16.87
CA GLN A 256 -16.91 4.45 -15.48
C GLN A 256 -17.44 3.02 -15.28
N LEU A 257 -18.21 2.48 -16.24
CA LEU A 257 -18.67 1.09 -16.21
C LEU A 257 -17.50 0.09 -16.25
N GLN A 258 -16.51 0.33 -17.10
CA GLN A 258 -15.31 -0.53 -17.19
C GLN A 258 -14.52 -0.52 -15.88
N VAL A 259 -14.32 0.66 -15.29
CA VAL A 259 -13.63 0.78 -13.98
C VAL A 259 -14.41 0.04 -12.90
N GLN A 260 -15.74 0.20 -12.83
CA GLN A 260 -16.57 -0.50 -11.86
C GLN A 260 -16.46 -2.02 -12.00
N GLU A 261 -16.52 -2.54 -13.23
CA GLU A 261 -16.39 -3.97 -13.49
C GLU A 261 -15.01 -4.48 -13.10
N PHE A 262 -13.95 -3.75 -13.46
CA PHE A 262 -12.58 -4.10 -13.10
C PHE A 262 -12.39 -4.15 -11.58
N VAL A 263 -12.81 -3.10 -10.87
CA VAL A 263 -12.70 -3.05 -9.40
C VAL A 263 -13.51 -4.18 -8.75
N LYS A 264 -14.72 -4.46 -9.25
CA LYS A 264 -15.52 -5.60 -8.77
C LYS A 264 -14.77 -6.94 -8.91
N ARG A 265 -14.10 -7.18 -10.03
CA ARG A 265 -13.27 -8.39 -10.23
C ARG A 265 -12.09 -8.42 -9.24
N CYS A 266 -11.44 -7.29 -8.99
CA CYS A 266 -10.36 -7.19 -8.00
C CYS A 266 -10.84 -7.53 -6.57
N LEU A 267 -12.04 -7.10 -6.20
CA LEU A 267 -12.64 -7.36 -4.87
C LEU A 267 -13.06 -8.82 -4.68
N GLN A 268 -13.56 -9.47 -5.74
CA GLN A 268 -13.89 -10.90 -5.74
C GLN A 268 -12.64 -11.77 -5.74
N GLY A 269 -11.59 -11.28 -6.41
CA GLY A 269 -10.29 -11.91 -6.52
C GLY A 269 -9.51 -11.94 -5.22
N SER A 270 -8.70 -12.98 -5.11
CA SER A 270 -7.82 -13.19 -3.97
C SER A 270 -6.50 -12.42 -4.15
N SER A 271 -5.89 -12.58 -5.32
CA SER A 271 -4.56 -12.07 -5.67
C SER A 271 -4.45 -10.55 -5.81
N HIS A 272 -5.57 -9.85 -6.06
CA HIS A 272 -5.54 -8.45 -6.49
C HIS A 272 -5.96 -7.45 -5.40
N ARG A 273 -6.30 -7.93 -4.20
CA ARG A 273 -6.70 -7.06 -3.09
C ARG A 273 -5.51 -6.37 -2.46
N PHE A 274 -5.66 -5.08 -2.16
CA PHE A 274 -4.64 -4.30 -1.47
C PHE A 274 -4.55 -4.63 0.02
N VAL A 275 -5.69 -4.93 0.64
CA VAL A 275 -5.85 -5.13 2.08
C VAL A 275 -6.41 -6.51 2.36
N ARG A 276 -5.55 -7.37 2.91
CA ARG A 276 -5.90 -8.72 3.36
C ARG A 276 -5.39 -8.98 4.78
N PRO A 277 -6.23 -8.72 5.79
CA PRO A 277 -5.89 -9.08 7.17
C PRO A 277 -5.68 -10.59 7.30
N SER A 278 -4.71 -10.99 8.12
CA SER A 278 -4.48 -12.40 8.44
C SER A 278 -5.70 -12.99 9.15
N ARG A 279 -6.22 -14.13 8.67
CA ARG A 279 -7.34 -14.82 9.34
C ARG A 279 -6.97 -15.26 10.76
N ARG A 280 -5.73 -15.68 10.97
CA ARG A 280 -5.24 -16.10 12.29
C ARG A 280 -5.23 -14.92 13.27
N LEU A 281 -4.62 -13.80 12.86
CA LEU A 281 -4.52 -12.60 13.70
C LEU A 281 -5.88 -11.91 13.87
N THR A 282 -6.76 -12.00 12.88
CA THR A 282 -8.15 -11.54 13.00
C THR A 282 -8.90 -12.34 14.08
N LYS A 283 -8.74 -13.66 14.13
CA LYS A 283 -9.35 -14.49 15.19
C LYS A 283 -8.73 -14.21 16.57
N ALA A 284 -7.42 -13.99 16.62
CA ALA A 284 -6.70 -13.78 17.88
C ALA A 284 -6.93 -12.39 18.48
N HIS A 285 -7.02 -11.35 17.65
CA HIS A 285 -7.01 -9.95 18.09
C HIS A 285 -8.21 -9.13 17.61
N GLY A 286 -9.14 -9.77 16.88
CA GLY A 286 -10.42 -9.21 16.48
C GLY A 286 -10.33 -7.96 15.62
N THR A 287 -11.33 -7.10 15.77
CA THR A 287 -11.51 -5.85 15.03
C THR A 287 -10.34 -4.86 15.20
N LYS A 288 -9.61 -4.91 16.32
CA LYS A 288 -8.48 -4.01 16.56
C LYS A 288 -7.35 -4.23 15.55
N TYR A 289 -6.90 -5.48 15.42
CA TYR A 289 -5.88 -5.84 14.44
C TYR A 289 -6.31 -5.45 13.03
N VAL A 290 -7.57 -5.74 12.66
CA VAL A 290 -8.09 -5.40 11.33
C VAL A 290 -8.05 -3.88 11.09
N SER A 291 -8.47 -3.07 12.06
CA SER A 291 -8.47 -1.61 11.95
C SER A 291 -7.05 -1.04 11.85
N GLN A 292 -6.11 -1.55 12.64
CA GLN A 292 -4.71 -1.12 12.61
C GLN A 292 -4.05 -1.51 11.28
N PHE A 293 -4.19 -2.78 10.89
CA PHE A 293 -3.68 -3.30 9.63
C PHE A 293 -4.25 -2.54 8.43
N LEU A 294 -5.54 -2.21 8.44
CA LEU A 294 -6.16 -1.40 7.39
C LEU A 294 -5.52 0.00 7.32
N SER A 295 -5.26 0.64 8.46
CA SER A 295 -4.61 1.96 8.50
C SER A 295 -3.21 1.92 7.92
N GLU A 296 -2.37 0.98 8.39
CA GLU A 296 -1.01 0.79 7.92
C GLU A 296 -0.96 0.47 6.43
N ARG A 297 -1.83 -0.44 5.98
CA ARG A 297 -1.86 -0.85 4.58
C ARG A 297 -2.37 0.27 3.68
N SER A 298 -3.35 1.05 4.13
CA SER A 298 -3.89 2.17 3.37
C SER A 298 -2.84 3.27 3.20
N GLU A 299 -2.08 3.60 4.26
CA GLU A 299 -0.96 4.55 4.16
C GLU A 299 0.03 4.12 3.08
N ILE A 300 0.48 2.86 3.11
CA ILE A 300 1.44 2.35 2.13
C ILE A 300 0.90 2.47 0.70
N VAL A 301 -0.36 2.13 0.47
CA VAL A 301 -0.97 2.17 -0.87
C VAL A 301 -1.16 3.61 -1.35
N VAL A 302 -1.64 4.52 -0.50
CA VAL A 302 -1.78 5.94 -0.85
C VAL A 302 -0.41 6.57 -1.12
N THR A 303 0.61 6.23 -0.34
CA THR A 303 2.01 6.63 -0.58
C THR A 303 2.50 6.13 -1.94
N GLN A 304 2.21 4.88 -2.28
CA GLN A 304 2.56 4.32 -3.59
C GLN A 304 1.87 5.06 -4.74
N ILE A 305 0.55 5.31 -4.67
CA ILE A 305 -0.21 6.02 -5.70
C ILE A 305 0.37 7.42 -5.93
N HIS A 306 0.64 8.16 -4.85
CA HIS A 306 1.22 9.50 -4.91
C HIS A 306 2.59 9.50 -5.59
N LEU A 307 3.50 8.62 -5.15
CA LEU A 307 4.84 8.56 -5.72
C LEU A 307 4.80 8.16 -7.20
N GLN A 308 3.90 7.26 -7.61
CA GLN A 308 3.74 6.86 -9.00
C GLN A 308 3.27 8.02 -9.87
N LEU A 309 2.31 8.82 -9.40
CA LEU A 309 1.88 10.04 -10.10
C LEU A 309 3.01 11.07 -10.22
N CYS A 310 3.77 11.30 -9.15
CA CYS A 310 4.91 12.22 -9.16
C CYS A 310 6.05 11.75 -10.07
N ALA A 311 6.29 10.44 -10.16
CA ALA A 311 7.35 9.89 -11.00
C ALA A 311 7.02 9.93 -12.51
N LYS A 312 5.73 9.84 -12.85
CA LYS A 312 5.26 9.78 -14.25
C LYS A 312 4.89 11.14 -14.82
N CYS A 313 4.32 12.03 -14.00
CA CYS A 313 3.71 13.28 -14.45
C CYS A 313 4.47 14.48 -13.89
N VAL A 314 4.70 15.51 -14.71
CA VAL A 314 5.33 16.78 -14.29
C VAL A 314 4.57 17.42 -13.12
N ASP A 315 5.26 18.20 -12.28
CA ASP A 315 4.73 18.73 -11.02
C ASP A 315 3.37 19.45 -11.15
N LYS A 316 3.18 20.20 -12.24
CA LYS A 316 1.94 20.95 -12.49
C LYS A 316 0.77 20.06 -12.95
N LYS A 317 1.03 18.88 -13.53
CA LYS A 317 -0.01 17.96 -14.00
C LYS A 317 -0.59 17.19 -12.82
N PHE A 318 -1.92 17.13 -12.75
CA PHE A 318 -2.69 16.49 -11.67
C PHE A 318 -2.35 17.02 -10.27
N LYS A 319 -2.09 18.33 -10.17
CA LYS A 319 -1.65 18.97 -8.93
C LYS A 319 -2.65 18.74 -7.79
N ARG A 320 -3.95 18.85 -8.06
CA ARG A 320 -5.00 18.67 -7.04
C ARG A 320 -5.01 17.23 -6.52
N THR A 321 -4.89 16.24 -7.39
CA THR A 321 -4.78 14.83 -6.99
C THR A 321 -3.53 14.59 -6.14
N LYS A 322 -2.37 15.13 -6.55
CA LYS A 322 -1.12 14.98 -5.79
C LYS A 322 -1.25 15.56 -4.38
N GLU A 323 -1.82 16.75 -4.24
CA GLU A 323 -2.09 17.42 -2.96
C GLU A 323 -3.10 16.65 -2.10
N ALA A 324 -4.19 16.14 -2.70
CA ALA A 324 -5.20 15.36 -2.00
C ALA A 324 -4.63 14.04 -1.45
N LEU A 325 -3.80 13.34 -2.24
CA LEU A 325 -3.10 12.14 -1.79
C LEU A 325 -2.12 12.43 -0.65
N GLN A 326 -1.37 13.53 -0.73
CA GLN A 326 -0.45 13.94 0.33
C GLN A 326 -1.21 14.29 1.62
N ALA A 327 -2.33 15.00 1.53
CA ALA A 327 -3.18 15.30 2.67
C ALA A 327 -3.75 14.01 3.30
N ALA A 328 -4.17 13.05 2.47
CA ALA A 328 -4.64 11.75 2.95
C ALA A 328 -3.53 10.95 3.65
N GLN A 329 -2.29 10.98 3.16
CA GLN A 329 -1.15 10.35 3.84
C GLN A 329 -0.97 10.91 5.25
N LEU A 330 -0.99 12.24 5.40
CA LEU A 330 -0.87 12.90 6.71
C LEU A 330 -2.01 12.51 7.65
N GLN A 331 -3.25 12.48 7.15
CA GLN A 331 -4.40 12.04 7.95
C GLN A 331 -4.30 10.56 8.37
N LEU A 332 -3.78 9.69 7.50
CA LEU A 332 -3.60 8.28 7.81
C LEU A 332 -2.46 8.06 8.82
N LEU A 333 -1.38 8.86 8.75
CA LEU A 333 -0.30 8.87 9.74
C LEU A 333 -0.78 9.37 11.11
N ASP A 334 -1.53 10.47 11.15
CA ASP A 334 -2.11 11.00 12.40
C ASP A 334 -3.04 9.99 13.09
N ASN A 335 -3.78 9.21 12.30
CA ASN A 335 -4.63 8.14 12.81
C ASN A 335 -3.82 6.97 13.41
N GLN A 336 -2.60 6.72 12.93
CA GLN A 336 -1.67 5.77 13.54
C GLN A 336 -1.11 6.32 14.86
N GLU A 337 -0.68 7.58 14.87
CA GLU A 337 -0.12 8.22 16.08
C GLU A 337 -1.16 8.37 17.20
N LYS A 338 -2.41 8.70 16.89
CA LYS A 338 -3.48 8.76 17.92
C LYS A 338 -3.82 7.37 18.46
N GLY A 339 -3.72 6.33 17.63
CA GLY A 339 -3.80 4.93 18.09
C GLY A 339 -2.66 4.53 19.03
N GLN A 340 -1.47 5.11 18.84
CA GLN A 340 -0.26 4.87 19.67
C GLN A 340 -0.13 5.84 20.87
N ARG A 341 -0.69 7.05 20.84
CA ARG A 341 -0.65 7.99 21.99
C ARG A 341 -1.69 7.65 23.05
N SER A 342 -2.81 7.02 22.67
CA SER A 342 -3.69 6.38 23.66
C SER A 342 -2.98 5.28 24.46
N THR A 343 -1.82 4.77 23.98
CA THR A 343 -0.99 3.79 24.70
C THR A 343 0.15 4.39 25.54
N THR A 344 0.48 5.69 25.43
CA THR A 344 1.60 6.30 26.19
C THR A 344 1.20 7.22 27.33
N VAL A 345 -0.04 7.72 27.37
CA VAL A 345 -0.51 8.62 28.45
C VAL A 345 -0.82 7.87 29.77
N GLY A 346 -0.82 6.53 29.75
CA GLY A 346 -1.07 5.70 30.94
C GLY A 346 0.15 5.47 31.86
N THR A 347 1.36 5.88 31.49
CA THR A 347 2.60 5.55 32.26
C THR A 347 3.21 6.70 33.06
N GLU A 348 2.64 7.91 33.02
CA GLU A 348 3.16 9.06 33.78
C GLU A 348 2.07 9.74 34.63
N SER A 349 1.49 9.03 35.60
CA SER A 349 0.78 9.69 36.71
C SER A 349 0.67 8.82 37.96
N THR A 350 1.81 8.45 38.55
CA THR A 350 1.92 8.13 39.99
C THR A 350 3.39 8.18 40.40
N ARG A 351 3.96 9.39 40.44
CA ARG A 351 5.08 9.73 41.32
C ARG A 351 4.93 11.19 41.72
N SER A 352 4.17 11.41 42.79
CA SER A 352 4.28 12.54 43.71
C SER A 352 3.64 12.12 45.02
#